data_AF-A0A7X8JBN7-F1
#
_entry.id   AF-A0A7X8JBN7-F1
#
_cell.length_a   1.000
_cell.length_b   1.000
_cell.length_c   1.000
_cell.angle_alpha   90.00
_cell.angle_beta   90.00
_cell.angle_gamma   90.00
#
_symmetry.space_group_name_H-M   'P 1'
#
loop_
_entity.id
_entity.type
_entity.pdbx_description
1 polymer ?
#
loop_
_entity_poly.entity_id
_entity_poly.type
_entity_poly.pdbx_seq_one_letter_code
_entity_poly.pdbx_strand_id
1 'polypeptide(L)'
;MVSRGLFYFVTAILFLAGILLIAYQRITFDIPFLPNNQKIIWNVEARVEFEPKANMASELSFALPAVQPGFTQLDHNTASLGYGVNYVKKDNCNYVEWTKRNPQGLQILYYRADILVDPDAKASSMIVPALSENTEPEPYATAMAGIAQTAMSRSSSPYSFATQVIHELNQDSEITSLLSSKYKRSELLVNILQIGKIHARVVSILDLNDGRRNQKLKNYVAVFNNTEYKIFNPASGKTGLESNQMIWTDNGNSLLDIAGGRYARVTFTTMNSSVSAIEAGKRKANVDIAAGEELVPFSLSLLPLEEQSLFKGLLLLPIGVVIVVFLRVIVGIKTSGTFMPVLIAMSFLQTSLWIGLIGFVSIVGVGLIVRSWLSYLNLLLVARISAVIITVIGLIGLISLLTYKIGLTEGIKITFFPMIILSWTIERMSILWEEEGYKEVIKQGGGSLFVAVCAYLSMTSFFIQHFTYNFLGLQFVLLSLVLIMGNYTGFRLSELKRFKPLAKQISLYQNGDQNVHESTRLKEELNELKSDPHNTYRKWKNEAQDQIDQENQSKDEKKDQQ
;
A
#
# COMPACT_ATOMS: atom_id res chain seq x y z
N MET A 1 23.34 -6.87 -34.51
CA MET A 1 22.63 -5.67 -34.05
C MET A 1 21.16 -6.02 -33.90
N VAL A 2 20.63 -6.02 -32.69
CA VAL A 2 19.21 -6.28 -32.44
C VAL A 2 18.37 -5.15 -33.05
N SER A 3 17.28 -5.49 -33.75
CA SER A 3 16.35 -4.50 -34.31
C SER A 3 15.88 -3.55 -33.21
N ARG A 4 15.90 -2.24 -33.47
CA ARG A 4 15.36 -1.22 -32.55
C ARG A 4 13.91 -1.53 -32.15
N GLY A 5 13.15 -2.17 -33.03
CA GLY A 5 11.78 -2.63 -32.74
C GLY A 5 11.72 -3.68 -31.64
N LEU A 6 12.63 -4.67 -31.63
CA LEU A 6 12.67 -5.71 -30.59
C LEU A 6 12.97 -5.11 -29.21
N PHE A 7 13.86 -4.11 -29.15
CA PHE A 7 14.17 -3.40 -27.92
C PHE A 7 12.92 -2.73 -27.33
N TYR A 8 12.23 -1.89 -28.11
CA TYR A 8 11.02 -1.20 -27.63
C TYR A 8 9.90 -2.18 -27.27
N PHE A 9 9.76 -3.30 -27.99
CA PHE A 9 8.79 -4.34 -27.68
C PHE A 9 9.06 -4.99 -26.32
N VAL A 10 10.30 -5.39 -26.04
CA VAL A 10 10.70 -5.96 -24.74
C VAL A 10 10.48 -4.94 -23.61
N THR A 11 10.87 -3.68 -23.83
CA THR A 11 10.66 -2.60 -22.87
C THR A 11 9.18 -2.32 -22.59
N ALA A 12 8.31 -2.43 -23.61
CA ALA A 12 6.87 -2.29 -23.46
C ALA A 12 6.24 -3.46 -22.68
N ILE A 13 6.69 -4.71 -22.94
CA ILE A 13 6.25 -5.87 -22.14
C ILE A 13 6.63 -5.71 -20.67
N LEU A 14 7.87 -5.28 -20.39
CA LEU A 14 8.34 -5.01 -19.03
C LEU A 14 7.47 -3.97 -18.32
N PHE A 15 7.14 -2.87 -19.01
CA PHE A 15 6.28 -1.83 -18.48
C PHE A 15 4.86 -2.36 -18.21
N LEU A 16 4.28 -3.09 -19.16
CA LEU A 16 2.94 -3.65 -19.05
C LEU A 16 2.85 -4.70 -17.93
N ALA A 17 3.83 -5.59 -17.83
CA ALA A 17 3.93 -6.57 -16.76
C ALA A 17 4.01 -5.90 -15.38
N GLY A 18 4.81 -4.84 -15.25
CA GLY A 18 4.89 -4.03 -14.04
C GLY A 18 3.54 -3.44 -13.64
N ILE A 19 2.82 -2.83 -14.58
CA ILE A 19 1.47 -2.27 -14.34
C ILE A 19 0.46 -3.35 -13.97
N LEU A 20 0.47 -4.49 -14.67
CA LEU A 20 -0.44 -5.60 -14.39
C LEU A 20 -0.22 -6.18 -13.00
N LEU A 21 1.04 -6.33 -12.56
CA LEU A 21 1.35 -6.76 -11.19
C LEU A 21 0.87 -5.75 -10.14
N ILE A 22 1.02 -4.45 -10.40
CA ILE A 22 0.49 -3.39 -9.52
C ILE A 22 -1.04 -3.50 -9.43
N ALA A 23 -1.73 -3.68 -10.56
CA ALA A 23 -3.18 -3.81 -10.61
C ALA A 23 -3.68 -5.08 -9.89
N TYR A 24 -3.00 -6.21 -10.10
CA TYR A 24 -3.28 -7.47 -9.42
C TYR A 24 -3.16 -7.32 -7.90
N GLN A 25 -2.05 -6.76 -7.41
CA GLN A 25 -1.84 -6.56 -5.97
C GLN A 25 -2.88 -5.62 -5.36
N ARG A 26 -3.31 -4.59 -6.09
CA ARG A 26 -4.37 -3.68 -5.64
C ARG A 26 -5.71 -4.41 -5.48
N ILE A 27 -6.10 -5.22 -6.46
CA ILE A 27 -7.41 -5.88 -6.49
C ILE A 27 -7.49 -6.99 -5.44
N THR A 28 -6.41 -7.77 -5.27
CA THR A 28 -6.40 -8.91 -4.36
C THR A 28 -6.20 -8.50 -2.90
N PHE A 29 -5.34 -7.50 -2.63
CA PHE A 29 -4.95 -7.15 -1.26
C PHE A 29 -5.52 -5.83 -0.76
N ASP A 30 -6.42 -5.19 -1.52
CA ASP A 30 -7.04 -3.89 -1.21
C ASP A 30 -6.05 -2.78 -0.82
N ILE A 31 -4.82 -2.86 -1.33
CA ILE A 31 -3.77 -1.88 -0.99
C ILE A 31 -4.08 -0.55 -1.71
N PRO A 32 -4.33 0.55 -0.98
CA PRO A 32 -4.62 1.83 -1.61
C PRO A 32 -3.36 2.42 -2.27
N PHE A 33 -3.53 3.11 -3.39
CA PHE A 33 -2.47 3.90 -3.99
C PHE A 33 -2.03 5.07 -3.09
N LEU A 34 -2.96 5.61 -2.31
CA LEU A 34 -2.70 6.70 -1.40
C LEU A 34 -2.49 6.15 0.03
N PRO A 35 -1.44 6.60 0.71
CA PRO A 35 -1.08 6.10 2.04
C PRO A 35 -2.09 6.43 3.15
N ASN A 36 -2.99 7.40 2.95
CA ASN A 36 -3.87 7.91 4.01
C ASN A 36 -5.27 7.26 4.05
N ASN A 37 -5.44 6.05 3.49
CA ASN A 37 -6.72 5.36 3.62
C ASN A 37 -6.73 4.53 4.90
N GLN A 38 -7.59 4.89 5.86
CA GLN A 38 -7.73 4.18 7.12
C GLN A 38 -8.91 3.22 7.06
N LYS A 39 -8.76 2.05 7.69
CA LYS A 39 -9.83 1.07 7.88
C LYS A 39 -10.12 0.96 9.38
N ILE A 40 -11.39 0.79 9.71
CA ILE A 40 -11.85 0.66 11.09
C ILE A 40 -11.80 -0.81 11.49
N ILE A 41 -11.12 -1.11 12.58
CA ILE A 41 -11.15 -2.39 13.27
C ILE A 41 -11.88 -2.17 14.59
N TRP A 42 -12.87 -3.02 14.86
CA TRP A 42 -13.52 -3.12 16.16
C TRP A 42 -12.81 -4.18 16.99
N ASN A 43 -12.20 -3.76 18.08
CA ASN A 43 -11.71 -4.66 19.11
C ASN A 43 -12.89 -4.97 20.04
N VAL A 44 -13.37 -6.19 20.00
CA VAL A 44 -14.46 -6.65 20.84
C VAL A 44 -13.93 -7.61 21.89
N GLU A 45 -14.22 -7.32 23.15
CA GLU A 45 -13.86 -8.16 24.29
C GLU A 45 -15.14 -8.67 24.97
N ALA A 46 -15.27 -9.98 25.08
CA ALA A 46 -16.27 -10.65 25.90
C ALA A 46 -15.62 -11.04 27.23
N ARG A 47 -16.12 -10.46 28.32
CA ARG A 47 -15.77 -10.81 29.70
C ARG A 47 -16.81 -11.77 30.25
N VAL A 48 -16.38 -13.00 30.55
CA VAL A 48 -17.18 -14.05 31.18
C VAL A 48 -16.81 -14.14 32.65
N GLU A 49 -17.79 -13.94 33.53
CA GLU A 49 -17.62 -13.97 34.98
C GLU A 49 -18.53 -15.03 35.59
N PHE A 50 -18.02 -15.86 36.49
CA PHE A 50 -18.81 -16.90 37.16
C PHE A 50 -18.24 -17.30 38.52
N GLU A 51 -19.08 -17.92 39.34
CA GLU A 51 -18.69 -18.51 40.62
C GLU A 51 -18.63 -20.04 40.51
N PRO A 52 -17.48 -20.68 40.79
CA PRO A 52 -17.35 -22.12 40.71
C PRO A 52 -18.06 -22.80 41.88
N LYS A 53 -18.63 -23.99 41.64
CA LYS A 53 -19.15 -24.83 42.73
C LYS A 53 -17.98 -25.50 43.43
N ALA A 54 -18.02 -25.55 44.76
CA ALA A 54 -16.98 -26.17 45.55
C ALA A 54 -16.73 -27.64 45.13
N ASN A 55 -15.44 -28.00 44.98
CA ASN A 55 -14.97 -29.34 44.65
C ASN A 55 -15.51 -29.93 43.33
N MET A 56 -15.94 -29.09 42.38
CA MET A 56 -16.32 -29.53 41.03
C MET A 56 -15.40 -28.93 39.98
N ALA A 57 -15.14 -29.69 38.92
CA ALA A 57 -14.55 -29.15 37.70
C ALA A 57 -15.53 -28.18 37.05
N SER A 58 -15.03 -27.07 36.52
CA SER A 58 -15.80 -26.15 35.69
C SER A 58 -15.46 -26.34 34.22
N GLU A 59 -16.51 -26.43 33.42
CA GLU A 59 -16.45 -26.48 31.96
C GLU A 59 -17.40 -25.42 31.42
N LEU A 60 -16.87 -24.54 30.57
CA LEU A 60 -17.61 -23.43 29.98
C LEU A 60 -17.53 -23.53 28.47
N SER A 61 -18.66 -23.42 27.79
CA SER A 61 -18.74 -23.32 26.33
C SER A 61 -19.31 -21.95 25.96
N PHE A 62 -18.53 -21.13 25.26
CA PHE A 62 -18.92 -19.79 24.84
C PHE A 62 -18.99 -19.67 23.33
N ALA A 63 -20.11 -19.16 22.83
CA ALA A 63 -20.34 -18.97 21.40
C ALA A 63 -19.52 -17.79 20.85
N LEU A 64 -18.77 -18.06 19.77
CA LEU A 64 -17.97 -17.07 19.07
C LEU A 64 -18.81 -16.30 18.03
N PRO A 65 -18.31 -15.14 17.54
CA PRO A 65 -19.02 -14.34 16.54
C PRO A 65 -19.41 -15.13 15.28
N ALA A 66 -20.63 -14.91 14.80
CA ALA A 66 -21.11 -15.44 13.53
C ALA A 66 -20.36 -14.82 12.35
N VAL A 67 -20.19 -15.61 11.27
CA VAL A 67 -19.72 -15.09 9.98
C VAL A 67 -20.88 -14.38 9.31
N GLN A 68 -20.69 -13.14 8.89
CA GLN A 68 -21.76 -12.32 8.33
C GLN A 68 -21.25 -11.34 7.28
N PRO A 69 -22.11 -10.86 6.38
CA PRO A 69 -21.74 -9.82 5.44
C PRO A 69 -21.34 -8.52 6.13
N GLY A 70 -20.40 -7.77 5.52
CA GLY A 70 -19.96 -6.47 6.01
C GLY A 70 -18.87 -6.50 7.09
N PHE A 71 -18.50 -7.68 7.61
CA PHE A 71 -17.50 -7.82 8.66
C PHE A 71 -16.59 -9.04 8.43
N THR A 72 -15.29 -8.86 8.66
CA THR A 72 -14.29 -9.92 8.57
C THR A 72 -13.56 -10.04 9.91
N GLN A 73 -13.60 -11.22 10.54
CA GLN A 73 -12.84 -11.48 11.76
C GLN A 73 -11.36 -11.68 11.39
N LEU A 74 -10.49 -10.78 11.84
CA LEU A 74 -9.06 -10.80 11.53
C LEU A 74 -8.25 -11.69 12.47
N ASP A 75 -8.58 -11.63 13.75
CA ASP A 75 -7.86 -12.37 14.79
C ASP A 75 -8.78 -12.60 15.98
N HIS A 76 -8.46 -13.62 16.78
CA HIS A 76 -9.13 -13.89 18.04
C HIS A 76 -8.20 -14.60 19.03
N ASN A 77 -8.36 -14.27 20.31
CA ASN A 77 -7.61 -14.92 21.38
C ASN A 77 -8.39 -14.96 22.69
N THR A 78 -7.85 -15.69 23.66
CA THR A 78 -8.41 -15.77 25.01
C THR A 78 -7.35 -15.42 26.05
N ALA A 79 -7.77 -14.70 27.10
CA ALA A 79 -6.98 -14.54 28.31
C ALA A 79 -7.66 -15.30 29.46
N SER A 80 -7.17 -16.50 29.74
CA SER A 80 -7.79 -17.47 30.66
C SER A 80 -6.72 -18.22 31.44
N LEU A 81 -6.11 -17.55 32.42
CA LEU A 81 -4.96 -18.06 33.17
C LEU A 81 -5.31 -19.36 33.93
N GLY A 82 -4.57 -20.44 33.62
CA GLY A 82 -4.72 -21.74 34.28
C GLY A 82 -5.97 -22.52 33.88
N TYR A 83 -6.61 -22.18 32.75
CA TYR A 83 -7.65 -22.98 32.11
C TYR A 83 -7.09 -23.71 30.89
N GLY A 84 -7.58 -24.92 30.62
CA GLY A 84 -7.45 -25.55 29.31
C GLY A 84 -8.38 -24.86 28.33
N VAL A 85 -7.88 -24.48 27.15
CA VAL A 85 -8.65 -23.81 26.09
C VAL A 85 -8.72 -24.72 24.88
N ASN A 86 -9.93 -24.90 24.35
CA ASN A 86 -10.13 -25.62 23.10
C ASN A 86 -11.12 -24.86 22.20
N TYR A 87 -10.84 -24.81 20.89
CA TYR A 87 -11.77 -24.24 19.92
C TYR A 87 -12.50 -25.38 19.22
N VAL A 88 -13.83 -25.36 19.27
CA VAL A 88 -14.66 -26.44 18.73
C VAL A 88 -15.70 -25.89 17.79
N LYS A 89 -16.02 -26.64 16.74
CA LYS A 89 -17.12 -26.34 15.83
C LYS A 89 -18.26 -27.33 16.07
N LYS A 90 -19.43 -26.83 16.47
CA LYS A 90 -20.65 -27.60 16.75
C LYS A 90 -21.82 -26.96 16.01
N ASP A 91 -22.61 -27.74 15.27
CA ASP A 91 -23.78 -27.26 14.50
C ASP A 91 -23.50 -26.06 13.59
N ASN A 92 -22.34 -26.08 12.92
CA ASN A 92 -21.81 -25.01 12.07
C ASN A 92 -21.47 -23.69 12.81
N CYS A 93 -21.43 -23.69 14.14
CA CYS A 93 -21.04 -22.55 14.95
C CYS A 93 -19.74 -22.81 15.69
N ASN A 94 -18.95 -21.76 15.85
CA ASN A 94 -17.66 -21.84 16.52
C ASN A 94 -17.84 -21.52 18.01
N TYR A 95 -17.22 -22.32 18.86
CA TYR A 95 -17.23 -22.17 20.30
C TYR A 95 -15.80 -22.20 20.84
N VAL A 96 -15.61 -21.54 21.97
CA VAL A 96 -14.43 -21.74 22.80
C VAL A 96 -14.84 -22.43 24.10
N GLU A 97 -14.11 -23.48 24.44
CA GLU A 97 -14.32 -24.28 25.62
C GLU A 97 -13.19 -24.03 26.63
N TRP A 98 -13.57 -23.65 27.85
CA TRP A 98 -12.66 -23.48 28.97
C TRP A 98 -12.88 -24.55 30.03
N THR A 99 -11.81 -25.26 30.41
CA THR A 99 -11.88 -26.34 31.40
C THR A 99 -10.89 -26.15 32.54
N LYS A 100 -11.32 -26.40 33.78
CA LYS A 100 -10.45 -26.37 34.98
C LYS A 100 -11.00 -27.28 36.08
N ARG A 101 -10.13 -28.10 36.70
CA ARG A 101 -10.57 -29.13 37.67
C ARG A 101 -11.00 -28.60 39.04
N ASN A 102 -10.37 -27.55 39.55
CA ASN A 102 -10.68 -27.01 40.88
C ASN A 102 -10.52 -25.47 40.92
N PRO A 103 -11.36 -24.73 40.18
CA PRO A 103 -11.38 -23.27 40.27
C PRO A 103 -11.88 -22.81 41.64
N GLN A 104 -11.21 -21.80 42.23
CA GLN A 104 -11.57 -21.23 43.53
C GLN A 104 -11.72 -19.71 43.44
N GLY A 105 -12.74 -19.17 44.11
CA GLY A 105 -13.08 -17.75 44.07
C GLY A 105 -13.73 -17.33 42.76
N LEU A 106 -14.07 -16.05 42.65
CA LEU A 106 -14.67 -15.48 41.43
C LEU A 106 -13.74 -15.71 40.23
N GLN A 107 -14.27 -16.32 39.18
CA GLN A 107 -13.52 -16.61 37.96
C GLN A 107 -13.89 -15.60 36.88
N ILE A 108 -12.88 -15.08 36.18
CA ILE A 108 -13.05 -14.14 35.08
C ILE A 108 -12.21 -14.64 33.89
N LEU A 109 -12.86 -14.80 32.76
CA LEU A 109 -12.27 -15.22 31.49
C LEU A 109 -12.54 -14.16 30.43
N TYR A 110 -11.57 -13.96 29.54
CA TYR A 110 -11.72 -13.00 28.44
C TYR A 110 -11.57 -13.72 27.10
N TYR A 111 -12.45 -13.38 26.19
CA TYR A 111 -12.31 -13.64 24.76
C TYR A 111 -12.22 -12.31 24.02
N ARG A 112 -11.24 -12.14 23.15
CA ARG A 112 -11.07 -10.94 22.34
C ARG A 112 -11.07 -11.30 20.87
N ALA A 113 -11.74 -10.49 20.06
CA ALA A 113 -11.76 -10.58 18.61
C ALA A 113 -11.50 -9.21 17.98
N ASP A 114 -10.73 -9.22 16.90
CA ASP A 114 -10.49 -8.05 16.06
C ASP A 114 -11.34 -8.17 14.79
N ILE A 115 -12.29 -7.27 14.61
CA ILE A 115 -13.31 -7.34 13.56
C ILE A 115 -13.13 -6.16 12.59
N LEU A 116 -12.75 -6.45 11.36
CA LEU A 116 -12.63 -5.46 10.29
C LEU A 116 -14.01 -5.12 9.72
N VAL A 117 -14.32 -3.83 9.58
CA VAL A 117 -15.46 -3.38 8.77
C VAL A 117 -15.10 -3.56 7.30
N ASP A 118 -15.72 -4.55 6.66
CA ASP A 118 -15.35 -5.05 5.33
C ASP A 118 -16.59 -5.12 4.42
N PRO A 119 -16.87 -4.06 3.64
CA PRO A 119 -18.01 -4.03 2.73
C PRO A 119 -18.01 -5.14 1.67
N ASP A 120 -16.86 -5.73 1.38
CA ASP A 120 -16.69 -6.75 0.36
C ASP A 120 -16.91 -8.17 0.91
N ALA A 121 -17.03 -8.33 2.24
CA ALA A 121 -17.36 -9.59 2.89
C ALA A 121 -18.81 -9.99 2.59
N LYS A 122 -19.00 -11.12 1.91
CA LYS A 122 -20.32 -11.66 1.51
C LYS A 122 -20.69 -12.97 2.21
N ALA A 123 -19.76 -13.60 2.91
CA ALA A 123 -20.00 -14.88 3.57
C ALA A 123 -21.03 -14.74 4.71
N SER A 124 -21.81 -15.80 4.95
CA SER A 124 -22.74 -15.88 6.08
C SER A 124 -22.74 -17.31 6.63
N SER A 125 -22.66 -17.46 7.95
CA SER A 125 -22.83 -18.75 8.64
C SER A 125 -24.29 -19.08 8.92
N MET A 126 -25.22 -18.16 8.63
CA MET A 126 -26.62 -18.30 8.97
C MET A 126 -27.32 -19.41 8.17
N ILE A 127 -27.88 -20.38 8.88
CA ILE A 127 -28.63 -21.50 8.31
C ILE A 127 -30.12 -21.41 8.64
N VAL A 128 -30.96 -21.93 7.74
CA VAL A 128 -32.42 -22.02 7.93
C VAL A 128 -32.71 -22.97 9.10
N PRO A 129 -33.40 -22.53 10.16
CA PRO A 129 -33.72 -23.37 11.30
C PRO A 129 -34.82 -24.38 10.94
N ALA A 130 -34.74 -25.58 11.51
CA ALA A 130 -35.84 -26.55 11.45
C ALA A 130 -37.09 -25.99 12.17
N LEU A 131 -38.28 -26.30 11.67
CA LEU A 131 -39.51 -26.00 12.38
C LEU A 131 -39.60 -26.90 13.61
N SER A 132 -39.81 -26.30 14.78
CA SER A 132 -40.10 -27.02 16.01
C SER A 132 -41.60 -27.24 16.11
N GLU A 133 -42.02 -28.39 16.64
CA GLU A 133 -43.43 -28.65 16.95
C GLU A 133 -43.78 -27.89 18.24
N ASN A 134 -44.59 -26.84 18.10
CA ASN A 134 -44.94 -25.96 19.22
C ASN A 134 -45.86 -26.71 20.20
N THR A 135 -45.29 -27.30 21.25
CA THR A 135 -46.01 -28.10 22.25
C THR A 135 -46.29 -27.28 23.51
N GLU A 136 -46.88 -26.10 23.34
CA GLU A 136 -47.15 -25.20 24.46
C GLU A 136 -48.46 -25.59 25.17
N PRO A 137 -48.53 -25.50 26.51
CA PRO A 137 -49.74 -25.82 27.24
C PRO A 137 -50.77 -24.70 27.11
N GLU A 138 -52.05 -25.05 27.25
CA GLU A 138 -53.13 -24.08 27.40
C GLU A 138 -52.95 -23.25 28.69
N PRO A 139 -53.36 -21.97 28.72
CA PRO A 139 -54.03 -21.19 27.65
C PRO A 139 -53.08 -20.52 26.64
N TYR A 140 -51.77 -20.73 26.76
CA TYR A 140 -50.75 -20.03 25.97
C TYR A 140 -50.78 -20.42 24.49
N ALA A 141 -51.05 -21.70 24.20
CA ALA A 141 -51.18 -22.18 22.83
C ALA A 141 -52.32 -21.47 22.08
N THR A 142 -53.52 -21.42 22.67
CA THR A 142 -54.68 -20.71 22.08
C THR A 142 -54.39 -19.22 21.89
N ALA A 143 -53.77 -18.57 22.89
CA ALA A 143 -53.39 -17.16 22.81
C ALA A 143 -52.42 -16.87 21.65
N MET A 144 -51.38 -17.67 21.48
CA MET A 144 -50.42 -17.53 20.37
C MET A 144 -51.07 -17.84 19.02
N ALA A 145 -51.93 -18.86 18.94
CA ALA A 145 -52.64 -19.24 17.72
C ALA A 145 -53.62 -18.15 17.26
N GLY A 146 -54.31 -17.48 18.17
CA GLY A 146 -55.20 -16.36 17.84
C GLY A 146 -54.46 -15.18 17.21
N ILE A 147 -53.28 -14.83 17.76
CA ILE A 147 -52.40 -13.80 17.18
C ILE A 147 -51.88 -14.25 15.80
N ALA A 148 -51.41 -15.50 15.69
CA ALA A 148 -50.94 -16.06 14.42
C ALA A 148 -52.04 -16.02 13.35
N GLN A 149 -53.27 -16.42 13.66
CA GLN A 149 -54.37 -16.42 12.71
C GLN A 149 -54.74 -15.01 12.25
N THR A 150 -54.79 -14.05 13.19
CA THR A 150 -55.07 -12.64 12.88
C THR A 150 -54.00 -12.06 11.98
N ALA A 151 -52.72 -12.25 12.32
CA ALA A 151 -51.59 -11.80 11.51
C ALA A 151 -51.56 -12.47 10.13
N MET A 152 -51.90 -13.76 10.05
CA MET A 152 -51.90 -14.54 8.80
C MET A 152 -52.93 -13.98 7.82
N SER A 153 -54.13 -13.63 8.28
CA SER A 153 -55.19 -13.03 7.46
C SER A 153 -54.82 -11.66 6.87
N ARG A 154 -53.85 -10.97 7.48
CA ARG A 154 -53.39 -9.61 7.11
C ARG A 154 -52.01 -9.59 6.45
N SER A 155 -51.49 -10.76 6.04
CA SER A 155 -50.14 -10.90 5.51
C SER A 155 -50.11 -11.72 4.22
N SER A 156 -49.07 -11.53 3.41
CA SER A 156 -48.90 -12.19 2.09
C SER A 156 -47.55 -12.92 1.94
N SER A 157 -46.62 -12.72 2.87
CA SER A 157 -45.26 -13.26 2.86
C SER A 157 -44.74 -13.47 4.28
N PRO A 158 -43.71 -14.33 4.49
CA PRO A 158 -43.09 -14.53 5.80
C PRO A 158 -42.67 -13.23 6.49
N TYR A 159 -42.13 -12.27 5.73
CA TYR A 159 -41.70 -10.97 6.25
C TYR A 159 -42.88 -10.06 6.64
N SER A 160 -43.93 -10.03 5.82
CA SER A 160 -45.15 -9.28 6.18
C SER A 160 -45.86 -9.92 7.38
N PHE A 161 -45.84 -11.25 7.48
CA PHE A 161 -46.41 -11.99 8.61
C PHE A 161 -45.67 -11.63 9.90
N ALA A 162 -44.34 -11.64 9.90
CA ALA A 162 -43.55 -11.18 11.05
C ALA A 162 -43.85 -9.74 11.45
N THR A 163 -44.02 -8.85 10.48
CA THR A 163 -44.39 -7.45 10.75
C THR A 163 -45.76 -7.36 11.42
N GLN A 164 -46.76 -8.12 10.94
CA GLN A 164 -48.09 -8.14 11.53
C GLN A 164 -48.11 -8.78 12.91
N VAL A 165 -47.38 -9.87 13.13
CA VAL A 165 -47.25 -10.47 14.47
C VAL A 165 -46.65 -9.45 15.45
N ILE A 166 -45.58 -8.74 15.06
CA ILE A 166 -44.99 -7.68 15.92
C ILE A 166 -46.01 -6.57 16.19
N HIS A 167 -46.81 -6.18 15.20
CA HIS A 167 -47.87 -5.19 15.37
C HIS A 167 -48.93 -5.64 16.38
N GLU A 168 -49.49 -6.84 16.23
CA GLU A 168 -50.45 -7.43 17.17
C GLU A 168 -49.86 -7.55 18.58
N LEU A 169 -48.58 -7.93 18.69
CA LEU A 169 -47.89 -8.02 19.96
C LEU A 169 -47.66 -6.65 20.62
N ASN A 170 -47.58 -5.56 19.84
CA ASN A 170 -47.42 -4.20 20.34
C ASN A 170 -48.77 -3.58 20.76
N GLN A 171 -49.89 -4.24 20.47
CA GLN A 171 -51.20 -3.79 20.95
C GLN A 171 -51.37 -4.18 22.43
N ASP A 172 -51.89 -3.25 23.21
CA ASP A 172 -52.25 -3.48 24.61
C ASP A 172 -53.52 -4.34 24.66
N SER A 173 -53.36 -5.62 25.00
CA SER A 173 -54.46 -6.58 25.13
C SER A 173 -54.21 -7.53 26.31
N GLU A 174 -55.27 -8.14 26.83
CA GLU A 174 -55.16 -9.15 27.88
C GLU A 174 -54.27 -10.33 27.43
N ILE A 175 -54.39 -10.73 26.15
CA ILE A 175 -53.59 -11.79 25.54
C ILE A 175 -52.10 -11.43 25.54
N THR A 176 -51.73 -10.23 25.14
CA THR A 176 -50.33 -9.79 25.10
C THR A 176 -49.72 -9.67 26.49
N SER A 177 -50.51 -9.26 27.49
CA SER A 177 -50.08 -9.22 28.90
C SER A 177 -49.81 -10.62 29.48
N LEU A 178 -50.70 -11.59 29.19
CA LEU A 178 -50.55 -12.99 29.60
C LEU A 178 -49.27 -13.60 29.02
N LEU A 179 -49.06 -13.45 27.71
CA LEU A 179 -47.90 -14.03 27.03
C LEU A 179 -46.57 -13.38 27.50
N SER A 180 -46.57 -12.06 27.74
CA SER A 180 -45.37 -11.31 28.18
C SER A 180 -44.94 -11.65 29.62
N SER A 181 -45.85 -12.22 30.43
CA SER A 181 -45.52 -12.68 31.80
C SER A 181 -44.63 -13.92 31.81
N LYS A 182 -44.75 -14.79 30.80
CA LYS A 182 -44.03 -16.07 30.70
C LYS A 182 -42.82 -15.99 29.76
N TYR A 183 -42.93 -15.30 28.63
CA TYR A 183 -41.92 -15.33 27.57
C TYR A 183 -41.23 -13.99 27.36
N LYS A 184 -39.97 -14.05 26.93
CA LYS A 184 -39.32 -12.87 26.36
C LYS A 184 -39.89 -12.56 24.99
N ARG A 185 -39.94 -11.28 24.67
CA ARG A 185 -40.45 -10.74 23.40
C ARG A 185 -39.92 -11.47 22.15
N SER A 186 -38.62 -11.70 22.08
CA SER A 186 -37.96 -12.36 20.94
C SER A 186 -38.33 -13.83 20.80
N GLU A 187 -38.42 -14.55 21.92
CA GLU A 187 -38.78 -15.98 21.96
C GLU A 187 -40.26 -16.14 21.59
N LEU A 188 -41.12 -15.29 22.14
CA LEU A 188 -42.55 -15.24 21.86
C LEU A 188 -42.82 -15.00 20.37
N LEU A 189 -42.12 -14.05 19.75
CA LEU A 189 -42.22 -13.78 18.31
C LEU A 189 -41.84 -15.02 17.49
N VAL A 190 -40.75 -15.71 17.83
CA VAL A 190 -40.34 -16.94 17.15
C VAL A 190 -41.40 -18.04 17.29
N ASN A 191 -41.96 -18.24 18.49
CA ASN A 191 -42.97 -19.26 18.72
C ASN A 191 -44.25 -19.01 17.90
N ILE A 192 -44.72 -17.76 17.81
CA ILE A 192 -45.88 -17.39 16.98
C ILE A 192 -45.57 -17.56 15.49
N LEU A 193 -44.36 -17.19 15.05
CA LEU A 193 -43.93 -17.39 13.68
C LEU A 193 -43.92 -18.87 13.27
N GLN A 194 -43.47 -19.73 14.17
CA GLN A 194 -43.45 -21.18 13.96
C GLN A 194 -44.86 -21.78 13.85
N ILE A 195 -45.86 -21.26 14.58
CA ILE A 195 -47.28 -21.65 14.41
C ILE A 195 -47.75 -21.36 12.98
N GLY A 196 -47.33 -20.22 12.42
CA GLY A 196 -47.57 -19.86 11.01
C GLY A 196 -46.72 -20.66 10.00
N LYS A 197 -45.98 -21.69 10.45
CA LYS A 197 -45.01 -22.46 9.66
C LYS A 197 -43.91 -21.61 9.02
N ILE A 198 -43.55 -20.50 9.66
CA ILE A 198 -42.47 -19.63 9.21
C ILE A 198 -41.18 -19.97 9.95
N HIS A 199 -40.12 -20.23 9.19
CA HIS A 199 -38.78 -20.45 9.72
C HIS A 199 -38.26 -19.14 10.34
N ALA A 200 -38.02 -19.17 11.65
CA ALA A 200 -37.51 -18.03 12.39
C ALA A 200 -36.64 -18.49 13.57
N ARG A 201 -35.68 -17.66 13.97
CA ARG A 201 -34.87 -17.90 15.17
C ARG A 201 -34.42 -16.61 15.83
N VAL A 202 -34.11 -16.71 17.12
CA VAL A 202 -33.50 -15.61 17.86
C VAL A 202 -32.03 -15.49 17.46
N VAL A 203 -31.58 -14.26 17.19
CA VAL A 203 -30.18 -13.91 16.94
C VAL A 203 -29.74 -12.83 17.92
N SER A 204 -28.50 -12.90 18.38
CA SER A 204 -27.98 -11.94 19.34
C SER A 204 -27.15 -10.87 18.63
N ILE A 205 -27.51 -9.61 18.80
CA ILE A 205 -26.86 -8.46 18.16
C ILE A 205 -26.01 -7.70 19.18
N LEU A 206 -24.79 -7.36 18.80
CA LEU A 206 -23.89 -6.48 19.51
C LEU A 206 -23.89 -5.10 18.86
N ASP A 207 -24.07 -4.04 19.66
CA ASP A 207 -23.81 -2.68 19.20
C ASP A 207 -22.31 -2.37 19.27
N LEU A 208 -21.74 -1.94 18.16
CA LEU A 208 -20.35 -1.51 18.00
C LEU A 208 -20.28 0.00 18.22
N ASN A 209 -20.14 0.40 19.48
CA ASN A 209 -19.99 1.80 19.85
C ASN A 209 -18.66 2.00 20.57
N ASP A 210 -17.94 3.05 20.19
CA ASP A 210 -16.61 3.28 20.73
C ASP A 210 -16.64 3.58 22.23
N GLY A 211 -15.66 3.03 22.95
CA GLY A 211 -15.50 3.19 24.39
C GLY A 211 -16.61 2.60 25.27
N ARG A 212 -17.59 1.88 24.70
CA ARG A 212 -18.68 1.30 25.49
C ARG A 212 -18.24 0.00 26.18
N ARG A 213 -18.48 -0.05 27.49
CA ARG A 213 -18.14 -1.16 28.38
C ARG A 213 -19.40 -1.79 28.97
N ASN A 214 -19.27 -3.03 29.41
CA ASN A 214 -20.31 -3.78 30.14
C ASN A 214 -21.65 -3.92 29.39
N GLN A 215 -21.59 -4.01 28.06
CA GLN A 215 -22.76 -4.12 27.21
C GLN A 215 -23.32 -5.55 27.24
N LYS A 216 -24.64 -5.68 27.05
CA LYS A 216 -25.32 -6.97 26.81
C LYS A 216 -25.75 -7.05 25.36
N LEU A 217 -25.81 -8.27 24.83
CA LEU A 217 -26.38 -8.50 23.51
C LEU A 217 -27.88 -8.20 23.51
N LYS A 218 -28.38 -7.69 22.39
CA LYS A 218 -29.80 -7.48 22.14
C LYS A 218 -30.35 -8.65 21.33
N ASN A 219 -31.48 -9.20 21.75
CA ASN A 219 -32.12 -10.29 21.03
C ASN A 219 -32.98 -9.75 19.90
N TYR A 220 -32.64 -10.10 18.67
CA TYR A 220 -33.41 -9.85 17.45
C TYR A 220 -33.96 -11.18 16.92
N VAL A 221 -34.79 -11.13 15.89
CA VAL A 221 -35.34 -12.33 15.24
C VAL A 221 -34.97 -12.35 13.76
N ALA A 222 -34.27 -13.39 13.33
CA ALA A 222 -34.05 -13.66 11.92
C ALA A 222 -35.24 -14.45 11.38
N VAL A 223 -35.90 -13.93 10.35
CA VAL A 223 -37.03 -14.54 9.66
C VAL A 223 -36.57 -14.95 8.28
N PHE A 224 -36.89 -16.16 7.87
CA PHE A 224 -36.44 -16.73 6.60
C PHE A 224 -37.60 -16.80 5.60
N ASN A 225 -37.26 -16.52 4.35
CA ASN A 225 -38.09 -16.77 3.19
C ASN A 225 -37.26 -17.62 2.23
N ASN A 226 -37.50 -18.93 2.22
CA ASN A 226 -36.62 -19.92 1.58
C ASN A 226 -35.18 -19.82 2.14
N THR A 227 -34.24 -19.35 1.32
CA THR A 227 -32.81 -19.22 1.66
C THR A 227 -32.42 -17.81 2.09
N GLU A 228 -33.28 -16.80 1.86
CA GLU A 228 -33.01 -15.41 2.24
C GLU A 228 -33.56 -15.12 3.63
N TYR A 229 -32.86 -14.26 4.38
CA TYR A 229 -33.30 -13.86 5.71
C TYR A 229 -33.36 -12.34 5.87
N LYS A 230 -34.26 -11.90 6.73
CA LYS A 230 -34.30 -10.53 7.24
C LYS A 230 -34.32 -10.55 8.76
N ILE A 231 -33.57 -9.63 9.35
CA ILE A 231 -33.49 -9.48 10.80
C ILE A 231 -34.52 -8.43 11.23
N PHE A 232 -35.32 -8.76 12.23
CA PHE A 232 -36.36 -7.91 12.78
C PHE A 232 -36.05 -7.56 14.22
N ASN A 233 -36.23 -6.29 14.56
CA ASN A 233 -36.28 -5.87 15.95
C ASN A 233 -37.67 -6.24 16.54
N PRO A 234 -37.75 -7.11 17.57
CA PRO A 234 -39.02 -7.61 18.09
C PRO A 234 -39.87 -6.57 18.86
N ALA A 235 -39.29 -5.40 19.18
CA ALA A 235 -40.02 -4.30 19.80
C ALA A 235 -40.53 -3.31 18.75
N SER A 236 -39.66 -2.86 17.83
CA SER A 236 -40.02 -1.80 16.88
C SER A 236 -40.55 -2.29 15.53
N GLY A 237 -40.32 -3.56 15.17
CA GLY A 237 -40.65 -4.09 13.85
C GLY A 237 -39.70 -3.60 12.73
N LYS A 238 -38.69 -2.77 13.04
CA LYS A 238 -37.69 -2.34 12.05
C LYS A 238 -36.90 -3.53 11.52
N THR A 239 -36.68 -3.52 10.21
CA THR A 239 -35.93 -4.56 9.48
C THR A 239 -34.49 -4.14 9.20
N GLY A 240 -33.57 -5.10 9.25
CA GLY A 240 -32.15 -4.91 8.96
C GLY A 240 -31.33 -4.58 10.21
N LEU A 241 -30.03 -4.42 10.00
CA LEU A 241 -29.07 -3.99 11.04
C LEU A 241 -28.58 -2.58 10.72
N GLU A 242 -28.31 -1.80 11.77
CA GLU A 242 -27.62 -0.52 11.63
C GLU A 242 -26.14 -0.74 11.30
N SER A 243 -25.46 0.27 10.73
CA SER A 243 -24.05 0.14 10.30
C SER A 243 -23.07 -0.17 11.45
N ASN A 244 -23.48 0.06 12.69
CA ASN A 244 -22.75 -0.21 13.92
C ASN A 244 -23.33 -1.42 14.67
N GLN A 245 -24.03 -2.34 14.00
CA GLN A 245 -24.56 -3.54 14.62
C GLN A 245 -24.02 -4.79 13.96
N MET A 246 -23.69 -5.78 14.77
CA MET A 246 -23.15 -7.06 14.34
C MET A 246 -23.88 -8.22 14.99
N ILE A 247 -24.14 -9.28 14.24
CA ILE A 247 -24.64 -10.55 14.76
C ILE A 247 -23.49 -11.23 15.49
N TRP A 248 -23.66 -11.44 16.79
CA TRP A 248 -22.74 -12.25 17.59
C TRP A 248 -23.12 -13.73 17.52
N THR A 249 -24.38 -14.08 17.73
CA THR A 249 -24.87 -15.47 17.60
C THR A 249 -26.00 -15.56 16.58
N ASP A 250 -25.91 -16.55 15.70
CA ASP A 250 -26.86 -16.81 14.61
C ASP A 250 -27.65 -18.12 14.77
N ASN A 251 -27.31 -18.95 15.77
CA ASN A 251 -27.87 -20.28 15.94
C ASN A 251 -28.98 -20.41 17.01
N GLY A 252 -29.33 -19.33 17.70
CA GLY A 252 -30.34 -19.37 18.76
C GLY A 252 -29.99 -20.26 19.96
N ASN A 253 -28.77 -20.82 20.00
CA ASN A 253 -28.27 -21.57 21.14
C ASN A 253 -27.84 -20.61 22.26
N SER A 254 -27.64 -21.15 23.46
CA SER A 254 -27.13 -20.40 24.60
C SER A 254 -25.80 -19.73 24.26
N LEU A 255 -25.66 -18.44 24.59
CA LEU A 255 -24.41 -17.69 24.43
C LEU A 255 -23.28 -18.32 25.28
N LEU A 256 -23.64 -18.83 26.45
CA LEU A 256 -22.72 -19.40 27.41
C LEU A 256 -23.39 -20.57 28.14
N ASP A 257 -22.79 -21.74 28.03
CA ASP A 257 -23.14 -22.91 28.84
C ASP A 257 -22.06 -23.16 29.88
N ILE A 258 -22.49 -23.43 31.11
CA ILE A 258 -21.59 -23.66 32.24
C ILE A 258 -21.97 -24.93 33.01
N ALA A 259 -21.03 -25.85 33.10
CA ALA A 259 -21.06 -26.97 34.03
C ALA A 259 -20.12 -26.68 35.21
N GLY A 260 -20.53 -27.07 36.42
CA GLY A 260 -19.71 -26.89 37.63
C GLY A 260 -19.59 -25.44 38.15
N GLY A 261 -20.38 -24.50 37.66
CA GLY A 261 -20.43 -23.11 38.12
C GLY A 261 -21.85 -22.56 38.30
N ARG A 262 -21.95 -21.32 38.80
CA ARG A 262 -23.18 -20.56 39.04
C ARG A 262 -22.97 -19.07 38.73
N TYR A 263 -24.08 -18.34 38.61
CA TYR A 263 -24.12 -16.88 38.39
C TYR A 263 -23.28 -16.39 37.21
N ALA A 264 -23.22 -17.19 36.15
CA ALA A 264 -22.44 -16.84 34.98
C ALA A 264 -23.03 -15.60 34.27
N ARG A 265 -22.16 -14.64 33.95
CA ARG A 265 -22.50 -13.40 33.28
C ARG A 265 -21.50 -13.12 32.18
N VAL A 266 -22.01 -12.80 30.99
CA VAL A 266 -21.21 -12.29 29.89
C VAL A 266 -21.48 -10.81 29.72
N THR A 267 -20.41 -10.04 29.56
CA THR A 267 -20.46 -8.61 29.25
C THR A 267 -19.50 -8.29 28.12
N PHE A 268 -19.86 -7.33 27.28
CA PHE A 268 -19.08 -6.96 26.11
C PHE A 268 -18.51 -5.55 26.25
N THR A 269 -17.26 -5.39 25.83
CA THR A 269 -16.60 -4.11 25.66
C THR A 269 -16.19 -3.96 24.21
N THR A 270 -16.49 -2.81 23.61
CA THR A 270 -16.15 -2.51 22.22
C THR A 270 -15.31 -1.25 22.18
N MET A 271 -14.21 -1.32 21.43
CA MET A 271 -13.33 -0.19 21.18
C MET A 271 -13.03 -0.15 19.70
N ASN A 272 -13.06 1.05 19.10
CA ASN A 272 -12.60 1.20 17.74
C ASN A 272 -11.08 1.42 17.72
N SER A 273 -10.44 0.97 16.65
CA SER A 273 -9.10 1.39 16.30
C SER A 273 -9.03 1.59 14.79
N SER A 274 -8.32 2.63 14.38
CA SER A 274 -8.04 2.88 12.96
C SER A 274 -6.68 2.31 12.63
N VAL A 275 -6.62 1.39 11.66
CA VAL A 275 -5.36 0.94 11.08
C VAL A 275 -5.24 1.43 9.64
N SER A 276 -4.01 1.44 9.11
CA SER A 276 -3.83 1.69 7.69
C SER A 276 -4.55 0.60 6.88
N ALA A 277 -5.13 0.95 5.72
CA ALA A 277 -5.78 -0.03 4.86
C ALA A 277 -4.81 -1.14 4.40
N ILE A 278 -3.51 -0.84 4.30
CA ILE A 278 -2.47 -1.84 4.04
C ILE A 278 -2.40 -2.87 5.16
N GLU A 279 -2.38 -2.41 6.41
CA GLU A 279 -2.31 -3.30 7.56
C GLU A 279 -3.59 -4.14 7.68
N ALA A 280 -4.76 -3.55 7.45
CA ALA A 280 -6.03 -4.27 7.38
C ALA A 280 -6.02 -5.34 6.27
N GLY A 281 -5.57 -4.99 5.06
CA GLY A 281 -5.47 -5.90 3.92
C GLY A 281 -4.48 -7.05 4.18
N LYS A 282 -3.34 -6.77 4.83
CA LYS A 282 -2.38 -7.81 5.23
C LYS A 282 -2.96 -8.78 6.26
N ARG A 283 -3.64 -8.25 7.30
CA ARG A 283 -4.29 -9.08 8.32
C ARG A 283 -5.39 -9.94 7.69
N LYS A 284 -6.19 -9.38 6.79
CA LYS A 284 -7.22 -10.11 6.03
C LYS A 284 -6.60 -11.23 5.18
N ALA A 285 -5.58 -10.93 4.38
CA ALA A 285 -4.90 -11.93 3.56
C ALA A 285 -4.29 -13.08 4.39
N ASN A 286 -3.77 -12.80 5.59
CA ASN A 286 -3.27 -13.85 6.49
C ASN A 286 -4.39 -14.80 6.96
N VAL A 287 -5.62 -14.29 7.15
CA VAL A 287 -6.79 -15.12 7.47
C VAL A 287 -7.16 -16.01 6.29
N ASP A 288 -7.19 -15.46 5.08
CA ASP A 288 -7.52 -16.22 3.86
C ASP A 288 -6.51 -17.35 3.62
N ILE A 289 -5.21 -17.09 3.84
CA ILE A 289 -4.14 -18.10 3.78
C ILE A 289 -4.34 -19.19 4.84
N ALA A 290 -4.66 -18.82 6.08
CA ALA A 290 -4.92 -19.78 7.16
C ALA A 290 -6.17 -20.63 6.90
N ALA A 291 -7.13 -20.12 6.12
CA ALA A 291 -8.31 -20.83 5.66
C ALA A 291 -8.04 -21.80 4.49
N GLY A 292 -6.79 -21.89 4.00
CA GLY A 292 -6.40 -22.79 2.91
C GLY A 292 -6.62 -22.22 1.51
N GLU A 293 -6.91 -20.92 1.38
CA GLU A 293 -6.87 -20.24 0.09
C GLU A 293 -5.39 -19.99 -0.27
N GLU A 294 -4.78 -20.94 -0.99
CA GLU A 294 -3.40 -20.85 -1.50
C GLU A 294 -3.26 -19.69 -2.50
N LEU A 295 -3.10 -18.48 -1.99
CA LEU A 295 -2.55 -17.35 -2.73
C LEU A 295 -1.14 -17.14 -2.19
N VAL A 296 -0.13 -17.73 -2.84
CA VAL A 296 1.28 -17.52 -2.51
C VAL A 296 1.58 -16.01 -2.55
N PRO A 297 1.76 -15.32 -1.40
CA PRO A 297 2.15 -13.93 -1.45
C PRO A 297 3.65 -13.93 -1.22
N PHE A 298 4.42 -13.62 -2.26
CA PHE A 298 5.76 -13.04 -2.10
C PHE A 298 5.62 -11.64 -1.45
N SER A 299 5.06 -11.58 -0.25
CA SER A 299 4.85 -10.37 0.52
C SER A 299 6.02 -10.24 1.47
N LEU A 300 6.87 -9.23 1.22
CA LEU A 300 8.01 -8.84 2.06
C LEU A 300 7.65 -8.68 3.55
N SER A 301 6.36 -8.54 3.85
CA SER A 301 5.82 -8.35 5.20
C SER A 301 5.83 -9.60 6.08
N LEU A 302 6.09 -10.78 5.50
CA LEU A 302 6.23 -12.03 6.24
C LEU A 302 7.63 -12.18 6.88
N LEU A 303 8.62 -11.40 6.41
CA LEU A 303 9.97 -11.42 6.98
C LEU A 303 9.99 -10.75 8.36
N PRO A 304 10.88 -11.15 9.29
CA PRO A 304 11.14 -10.43 10.52
C PRO A 304 11.39 -8.93 10.28
N LEU A 305 10.98 -8.08 11.23
CA LEU A 305 11.04 -6.62 11.09
C LEU A 305 12.45 -6.08 10.79
N GLU A 306 13.48 -6.73 11.35
CA GLU A 306 14.89 -6.38 11.10
C GLU A 306 15.28 -6.60 9.63
N GLU A 307 14.91 -7.75 9.06
CA GLU A 307 15.18 -8.08 7.65
C GLU A 307 14.39 -7.18 6.69
N GLN A 308 13.15 -6.81 7.05
CA GLN A 308 12.35 -5.88 6.26
C GLN A 308 13.03 -4.51 6.06
N SER A 309 13.75 -4.02 7.07
CA SER A 309 14.42 -2.72 6.99
C SER A 309 15.52 -2.70 5.91
N LEU A 310 16.28 -3.79 5.80
CA LEU A 310 17.34 -3.96 4.81
C LEU A 310 16.76 -4.07 3.40
N PHE A 311 15.72 -4.89 3.23
CA PHE A 311 15.05 -5.05 1.94
C PHE A 311 14.37 -3.77 1.46
N LYS A 312 13.73 -3.01 2.36
CA LYS A 312 13.17 -1.69 2.03
C LYS A 312 14.25 -0.75 1.50
N GLY A 313 15.43 -0.72 2.12
CA GLY A 313 16.58 0.04 1.62
C GLY A 313 17.02 -0.38 0.20
N LEU A 314 17.10 -1.69 -0.06
CA LEU A 314 17.44 -2.22 -1.39
C LEU A 314 16.41 -1.87 -2.47
N LEU A 315 15.12 -1.93 -2.13
CA LEU A 315 14.01 -1.61 -3.04
C LEU A 315 14.00 -0.13 -3.46
N LEU A 316 14.55 0.78 -2.66
CA LEU A 316 14.69 2.20 -3.02
C LEU A 316 15.84 2.48 -3.98
N LEU A 317 16.85 1.60 -4.06
CA LEU A 317 18.04 1.84 -4.88
C LEU A 317 17.70 2.12 -6.37
N PRO A 318 16.78 1.36 -7.03
CA PRO A 318 16.39 1.62 -8.42
C PRO A 318 15.76 2.98 -8.66
N ILE A 319 15.07 3.57 -7.67
CA ILE A 319 14.59 4.96 -7.74
C ILE A 319 15.77 5.91 -7.91
N GLY A 320 16.82 5.72 -7.11
CA GLY A 320 18.06 6.48 -7.24
C GLY A 320 18.66 6.39 -8.63
N VAL A 321 18.77 5.17 -9.14
CA VAL A 321 19.32 4.93 -10.48
C VAL A 321 18.52 5.69 -11.54
N VAL A 322 17.18 5.67 -11.49
CA VAL A 322 16.33 6.45 -12.39
C VAL A 322 16.67 7.94 -12.33
N ILE A 323 16.78 8.52 -11.13
CA ILE A 323 17.13 9.94 -10.96
C ILE A 323 18.53 10.24 -11.52
N VAL A 324 19.50 9.38 -11.27
CA VAL A 324 20.87 9.56 -11.78
C VAL A 324 20.91 9.48 -13.31
N VAL A 325 20.23 8.48 -13.89
CA VAL A 325 20.13 8.32 -15.34
C VAL A 325 19.43 9.53 -15.96
N PHE A 326 18.34 10.00 -15.37
CA PHE A 326 17.63 11.20 -15.83
C PHE A 326 18.52 12.45 -15.82
N LEU A 327 19.17 12.75 -14.70
CA LEU A 327 20.03 13.93 -14.57
C LEU A 327 21.30 13.85 -15.44
N ARG A 328 21.82 12.64 -15.67
CA ARG A 328 23.02 12.45 -16.48
C ARG A 328 22.71 12.43 -17.99
N VAL A 329 21.69 11.69 -18.40
CA VAL A 329 21.37 11.47 -19.83
C VAL A 329 20.54 12.61 -20.40
N ILE A 330 19.51 13.06 -19.68
CA ILE A 330 18.59 14.10 -20.17
C ILE A 330 19.10 15.50 -19.81
N VAL A 331 19.50 15.73 -18.56
CA VAL A 331 19.98 17.06 -18.13
C VAL A 331 21.43 17.31 -18.55
N GLY A 332 22.29 16.29 -18.45
CA GLY A 332 23.70 16.38 -18.82
C GLY A 332 24.61 16.89 -17.72
N ILE A 333 24.31 16.55 -16.46
CA ILE A 333 25.19 16.86 -15.32
C ILE A 333 26.43 15.95 -15.38
N LYS A 334 27.63 16.54 -15.27
CA LYS A 334 28.87 15.77 -15.16
C LYS A 334 29.01 15.23 -13.74
N THR A 335 29.14 13.92 -13.62
CA THR A 335 29.36 13.21 -12.35
C THR A 335 30.60 12.35 -12.44
N SER A 336 31.29 12.13 -11.31
CA SER A 336 32.35 11.13 -11.24
C SER A 336 31.71 9.75 -11.21
N GLY A 337 31.66 9.10 -12.37
CA GLY A 337 31.01 7.80 -12.55
C GLY A 337 29.47 7.85 -12.62
N THR A 338 28.86 6.74 -13.03
CA THR A 338 27.39 6.57 -13.10
C THR A 338 26.81 6.08 -11.79
N PHE A 339 27.55 5.25 -11.06
CA PHE A 339 27.08 4.58 -9.85
C PHE A 339 27.36 5.37 -8.57
N MET A 340 28.42 6.17 -8.57
CA MET A 340 28.89 6.89 -7.38
C MET A 340 27.82 7.80 -6.75
N PRO A 341 27.05 8.60 -7.51
CA PRO A 341 25.99 9.43 -6.90
C PRO A 341 24.90 8.61 -6.20
N VAL A 342 24.56 7.42 -6.72
CA VAL A 342 23.59 6.51 -6.10
C VAL A 342 24.12 5.99 -4.77
N LEU A 343 25.40 5.60 -4.72
CA LEU A 343 26.03 5.13 -3.49
C LEU A 343 26.13 6.22 -2.43
N ILE A 344 26.48 7.45 -2.82
CA ILE A 344 26.50 8.58 -1.90
C ILE A 344 25.09 8.84 -1.34
N ALA A 345 24.04 8.76 -2.17
CA ALA A 345 22.66 8.87 -1.71
C ALA A 345 22.27 7.76 -0.72
N MET A 346 22.70 6.51 -0.98
CA MET A 346 22.49 5.38 -0.05
C MET A 346 23.20 5.59 1.30
N SER A 347 24.39 6.19 1.30
CA SER A 347 25.09 6.59 2.53
C SER A 347 24.27 7.61 3.34
N PHE A 348 23.65 8.60 2.66
CA PHE A 348 22.79 9.60 3.31
C PHE A 348 21.49 9.01 3.85
N LEU A 349 20.94 7.96 3.21
CA LEU A 349 19.78 7.24 3.77
C LEU A 349 20.06 6.61 5.14
N GLN A 350 21.31 6.21 5.41
CA GLN A 350 21.69 5.59 6.69
C GLN A 350 22.16 6.62 7.74
N THR A 351 22.80 7.71 7.31
CA THR A 351 23.46 8.68 8.21
C THR A 351 22.69 9.99 8.43
N SER A 352 21.56 10.18 7.72
CA SER A 352 20.83 11.43 7.55
C SER A 352 21.49 12.41 6.57
N LEU A 353 20.68 13.26 5.92
CA LEU A 353 21.16 14.15 4.86
C LEU A 353 22.18 15.16 5.38
N TRP A 354 21.88 15.84 6.50
CA TRP A 354 22.70 16.94 7.00
C TRP A 354 24.05 16.46 7.54
N ILE A 355 24.02 15.43 8.39
CA ILE A 355 25.22 14.84 8.96
C ILE A 355 26.04 14.15 7.87
N GLY A 356 25.36 13.41 6.98
CA GLY A 356 25.99 12.78 5.83
C GLY A 356 26.67 13.78 4.90
N LEU A 357 26.03 14.92 4.59
CA LEU A 357 26.59 15.96 3.72
C LEU A 357 27.84 16.60 4.32
N ILE A 358 27.77 17.02 5.59
CA ILE A 358 28.89 17.64 6.29
C ILE A 358 30.04 16.63 6.43
N GLY A 359 29.72 15.39 6.84
CA GLY A 359 30.67 14.30 6.94
C GLY A 359 31.34 13.97 5.61
N PHE A 360 30.56 13.86 4.53
CA PHE A 360 31.08 13.59 3.19
C PHE A 360 32.05 14.66 2.72
N VAL A 361 31.66 15.94 2.80
CA VAL A 361 32.52 17.06 2.36
C VAL A 361 33.79 17.14 3.21
N SER A 362 33.67 16.98 4.53
CA SER A 362 34.81 17.01 5.45
C SER A 362 35.78 15.84 5.18
N ILE A 363 35.27 14.62 5.09
CA ILE A 363 36.09 13.41 4.92
C ILE A 363 36.74 13.39 3.53
N VAL A 364 36.00 13.72 2.47
CA VAL A 364 36.56 13.78 1.12
C VAL A 364 37.58 14.89 1.00
N GLY A 365 37.32 16.07 1.58
CA GLY A 365 38.25 17.19 1.60
C GLY A 365 39.58 16.83 2.29
N VAL A 366 39.50 16.30 3.52
CA VAL A 366 40.70 15.88 4.26
C VAL A 366 41.41 14.71 3.55
N GLY A 367 40.67 13.74 3.01
CA GLY A 367 41.22 12.61 2.27
C GLY A 367 42.01 13.03 1.03
N LEU A 368 41.52 14.03 0.29
CA LEU A 368 42.23 14.62 -0.84
C LEU A 368 43.51 15.35 -0.41
N ILE A 369 43.47 16.09 0.70
CA ILE A 369 44.65 16.77 1.26
C ILE A 369 45.72 15.75 1.67
N VAL A 370 45.33 14.72 2.42
CA VAL A 370 46.23 13.64 2.85
C VAL A 370 46.83 12.94 1.64
N ARG A 371 46.03 12.67 0.60
CA ARG A 371 46.54 12.04 -0.61
C ARG A 371 47.50 12.93 -1.38
N SER A 372 47.22 14.23 -1.49
CA SER A 372 48.15 15.19 -2.08
C SER A 372 49.46 15.28 -1.29
N TRP A 373 49.44 15.06 0.02
CA TRP A 373 50.65 14.98 0.83
C TRP A 373 51.42 13.66 0.59
N LEU A 374 50.71 12.53 0.54
CA LEU A 374 51.28 11.20 0.25
C LEU A 374 51.83 11.10 -1.18
N SER A 375 51.37 11.89 -2.15
CA SER A 375 51.91 11.87 -3.52
C SER A 375 53.32 12.46 -3.61
N TYR A 376 53.74 13.29 -2.65
CA TYR A 376 55.14 13.75 -2.56
C TYR A 376 56.07 12.64 -2.04
N LEU A 377 55.51 11.61 -1.41
CA LEU A 377 56.25 10.44 -0.99
C LEU A 377 56.29 9.46 -2.17
N ASN A 378 57.49 9.02 -2.57
CA ASN A 378 57.70 8.06 -3.66
C ASN A 378 57.23 6.64 -3.29
N LEU A 379 55.98 6.50 -2.90
CA LEU A 379 55.32 5.26 -2.49
C LEU A 379 54.82 4.49 -3.72
N LEU A 380 54.90 3.16 -3.66
CA LEU A 380 54.21 2.29 -4.61
C LEU A 380 52.69 2.55 -4.57
N LEU A 381 52.02 2.40 -5.72
CA LEU A 381 50.58 2.66 -5.89
C LEU A 381 49.73 1.97 -4.81
N VAL A 382 50.03 0.70 -4.51
CA VAL A 382 49.29 -0.10 -3.51
C VAL A 382 49.48 0.45 -2.10
N ALA A 383 50.72 0.78 -1.71
CA ALA A 383 51.01 1.33 -0.38
C ALA A 383 50.34 2.71 -0.19
N ARG A 384 50.29 3.51 -1.25
CA ARG A 384 49.63 4.82 -1.25
C ARG A 384 48.13 4.69 -1.00
N ILE A 385 47.45 3.78 -1.70
CA ILE A 385 46.00 3.55 -1.55
C ILE A 385 45.66 3.07 -0.14
N SER A 386 46.43 2.11 0.39
CA SER A 386 46.23 1.59 1.75
C SER A 386 46.41 2.68 2.82
N ALA A 387 47.42 3.54 2.69
CA ALA A 387 47.65 4.63 3.63
C ALA A 387 46.47 5.62 3.67
N VAL A 388 45.87 5.92 2.51
CA VAL A 388 44.69 6.80 2.44
C VAL A 388 43.49 6.17 3.16
N ILE A 389 43.21 4.88 2.90
CA ILE A 389 42.10 4.17 3.54
C ILE A 389 42.27 4.15 5.07
N ILE A 390 43.46 3.80 5.57
CA ILE A 390 43.75 3.78 7.01
C ILE A 390 43.54 5.17 7.62
N THR A 391 44.02 6.23 6.96
CA THR A 391 43.84 7.60 7.45
C THR A 391 42.37 8.01 7.49
N VAL A 392 41.59 7.63 6.47
CA VAL A 392 40.15 7.90 6.39
C VAL A 392 39.37 7.17 7.49
N ILE A 393 39.70 5.90 7.75
CA ILE A 393 39.10 5.12 8.85
C ILE A 393 39.42 5.81 10.18
N GLY A 394 40.67 6.24 10.40
CA GLY A 394 41.07 7.00 11.59
C GLY A 394 40.31 8.32 11.74
N LEU A 395 40.14 9.06 10.65
CA LEU A 395 39.40 10.33 10.63
C LEU A 395 37.92 10.12 10.98
N ILE A 396 37.29 9.09 10.40
CA ILE A 396 35.91 8.71 10.68
C ILE A 396 35.76 8.33 12.17
N GLY A 397 36.68 7.52 12.71
CA GLY A 397 36.69 7.16 14.13
C GLY A 397 36.82 8.39 15.04
N LEU A 398 37.71 9.33 14.68
CA LEU A 398 37.93 10.55 15.44
C LEU A 398 36.70 11.47 15.42
N ILE A 399 36.09 11.67 14.25
CA ILE A 399 34.84 12.45 14.10
C ILE A 399 33.71 11.79 14.89
N SER A 400 33.59 10.46 14.86
CA SER A 400 32.57 9.72 15.61
C SER A 400 32.73 9.89 17.12
N LEU A 401 33.97 9.85 17.64
CA LEU A 401 34.27 10.08 19.05
C LEU A 401 33.99 11.53 19.48
N LEU A 402 34.32 12.51 18.63
CA LEU A 402 34.00 13.93 18.89
C LEU A 402 32.49 14.17 18.91
N THR A 403 31.77 13.60 17.94
CA THR A 403 30.31 13.74 17.80
C THR A 403 29.57 13.09 18.97
N TYR A 404 30.08 11.95 19.46
CA TYR A 404 29.60 11.31 20.69
C TYR A 404 29.71 12.24 21.90
N LYS A 405 30.85 12.93 22.07
CA LYS A 405 31.05 13.88 23.19
C LYS A 405 30.15 15.12 23.11
N ILE A 406 29.72 15.52 21.91
CA ILE A 406 28.85 16.69 21.68
C ILE A 406 27.35 16.31 21.88
N GLY A 407 27.03 15.04 22.13
CA GLY A 407 25.65 14.59 22.38
C GLY A 407 24.81 14.39 21.11
N LEU A 408 25.43 14.47 19.93
CA LEU A 408 24.81 14.13 18.65
C LEU A 408 24.81 12.59 18.48
N THR A 409 23.81 11.93 19.05
CA THR A 409 23.67 10.46 19.00
C THR A 409 23.46 9.90 17.59
N GLU A 410 23.07 10.75 16.63
CA GLU A 410 22.98 10.36 15.21
C GLU A 410 24.35 10.11 14.55
N GLY A 411 25.43 10.70 15.05
CA GLY A 411 26.78 10.54 14.50
C GLY A 411 27.47 9.20 14.82
N ILE A 412 26.85 8.38 15.67
CA ILE A 412 27.39 7.08 16.12
C ILE A 412 27.07 5.96 15.11
N LYS A 413 26.09 6.16 14.21
CA LYS A 413 25.61 5.15 13.26
C LYS A 413 26.45 5.09 11.97
N ILE A 414 27.77 5.05 12.09
CA ILE A 414 28.63 4.83 10.91
C ILE A 414 28.78 3.33 10.71
N THR A 415 27.93 2.75 9.86
CA THR A 415 28.04 1.35 9.45
C THR A 415 29.20 1.16 8.45
N PHE A 416 29.63 -0.08 8.23
CA PHE A 416 30.70 -0.39 7.25
C PHE A 416 30.37 0.10 5.84
N PHE A 417 29.10 0.19 5.47
CA PHE A 417 28.68 0.47 4.10
C PHE A 417 28.97 1.92 3.65
N PRO A 418 28.49 2.98 4.35
CA PRO A 418 28.93 4.37 4.15
C PRO A 418 30.46 4.53 4.16
N MET A 419 31.15 3.84 5.07
CA MET A 419 32.62 3.90 5.18
C MET A 419 33.31 3.39 3.91
N ILE A 420 32.87 2.25 3.37
CA ILE A 420 33.40 1.69 2.12
C ILE A 420 33.11 2.65 0.94
N ILE A 421 31.90 3.19 0.87
CA ILE A 421 31.50 4.13 -0.19
C ILE A 421 32.34 5.41 -0.15
N LEU A 422 32.56 5.97 1.04
CA LEU A 422 33.39 7.16 1.23
C LEU A 422 34.83 6.89 0.82
N SER A 423 35.42 5.80 1.29
CA SER A 423 36.79 5.40 0.92
C SER A 423 36.95 5.25 -0.60
N TRP A 424 36.01 4.57 -1.26
CA TRP A 424 36.03 4.41 -2.71
C TRP A 424 35.85 5.75 -3.45
N THR A 425 34.99 6.63 -2.93
CA THR A 425 34.79 7.97 -3.49
C THR A 425 36.09 8.80 -3.40
N ILE A 426 36.80 8.73 -2.28
CA ILE A 426 38.08 9.43 -2.09
C ILE A 426 39.13 8.88 -3.05
N GLU A 427 39.21 7.57 -3.21
CA GLU A 427 40.12 6.92 -4.15
C GLU A 427 39.88 7.44 -5.57
N ARG A 428 38.63 7.39 -6.04
CA ARG A 428 38.25 7.81 -7.40
C ARG A 428 38.48 9.31 -7.60
N MET A 429 38.06 10.14 -6.65
CA MET A 429 38.24 11.59 -6.74
C MET A 429 39.69 12.01 -6.73
N SER A 430 40.52 11.28 -6.02
CA SER A 430 41.92 11.63 -5.97
C SER A 430 42.72 11.13 -7.16
N ILE A 431 42.31 10.04 -7.84
CA ILE A 431 42.84 9.70 -9.16
C ILE A 431 42.46 10.81 -10.15
N LEU A 432 41.19 11.24 -10.14
CA LEU A 432 40.71 12.32 -10.99
C LEU A 432 41.46 13.65 -10.75
N TRP A 433 41.80 13.94 -9.50
CA TRP A 433 42.61 15.11 -9.16
C TRP A 433 43.98 15.07 -9.83
N GLU A 434 44.62 13.90 -9.84
CA GLU A 434 45.96 13.67 -10.37
C GLU A 434 45.96 13.68 -11.91
N GLU A 435 44.92 13.12 -12.54
CA GLU A 435 44.79 13.01 -14.01
C GLU A 435 44.25 14.28 -14.69
N GLU A 436 43.19 14.87 -14.15
CA GLU A 436 42.44 15.96 -14.81
C GLU A 436 42.50 17.30 -14.05
N GLY A 437 43.10 17.31 -12.84
CA GLY A 437 43.30 18.49 -12.01
C GLY A 437 42.11 18.87 -11.11
N TYR A 438 42.36 19.77 -10.16
CA TYR A 438 41.41 20.14 -9.11
C TYR A 438 40.07 20.71 -9.63
N LYS A 439 40.08 21.43 -10.76
CA LYS A 439 38.85 22.05 -11.32
C LYS A 439 37.83 21.01 -11.75
N GLU A 440 38.29 19.91 -12.34
CA GLU A 440 37.40 18.86 -12.79
C GLU A 440 36.91 18.00 -11.61
N VAL A 441 37.70 17.84 -10.55
CA VAL A 441 37.26 17.22 -9.29
C VAL A 441 36.14 18.02 -8.63
N ILE A 442 36.26 19.35 -8.51
CA ILE A 442 35.19 20.17 -7.93
C ILE A 442 33.92 20.08 -8.77
N LYS A 443 34.05 20.08 -10.11
CA LYS A 443 32.90 19.99 -11.02
C LYS A 443 32.21 18.63 -10.97
N GLN A 444 32.96 17.53 -11.09
CA GLN A 444 32.42 16.17 -11.08
C GLN A 444 32.00 15.73 -9.68
N GLY A 445 32.74 16.13 -8.64
CA GLY A 445 32.42 15.88 -7.23
C GLY A 445 31.19 16.65 -6.78
N GLY A 446 31.11 17.96 -7.08
CA GLY A 446 29.92 18.77 -6.82
C GLY A 446 28.70 18.28 -7.60
N GLY A 447 28.89 17.90 -8.88
CA GLY A 447 27.83 17.29 -9.69
C GLY A 447 27.34 15.96 -9.11
N SER A 448 28.24 15.07 -8.69
CA SER A 448 27.88 13.82 -8.03
C SER A 448 27.14 14.05 -6.72
N LEU A 449 27.57 15.02 -5.91
CA LEU A 449 26.93 15.35 -4.64
C LEU A 449 25.52 15.93 -4.86
N PHE A 450 25.37 16.85 -5.81
CA PHE A 450 24.05 17.40 -6.16
C PHE A 450 23.08 16.32 -6.63
N VAL A 451 23.53 15.43 -7.52
CA VAL A 451 22.74 14.29 -8.00
C VAL A 451 22.39 13.35 -6.85
N ALA A 452 23.32 13.10 -5.92
CA ALA A 452 23.08 12.28 -4.73
C ALA A 452 22.01 12.89 -3.81
N VAL A 453 22.02 14.21 -3.61
CA VAL A 453 20.97 14.91 -2.83
C VAL A 453 19.60 14.77 -3.51
N CYS A 454 19.51 14.96 -4.82
CA CYS A 454 18.26 14.78 -5.56
C CYS A 454 17.74 13.32 -5.48
N ALA A 455 18.65 12.34 -5.60
CA ALA A 455 18.31 10.94 -5.46
C ALA A 455 17.82 10.63 -4.03
N TYR A 456 18.51 11.13 -3.00
CA TYR A 456 18.11 10.99 -1.61
C TYR A 456 16.72 11.59 -1.34
N LEU A 457 16.44 12.81 -1.83
CA LEU A 457 15.13 13.45 -1.65
C LEU A 457 14.01 12.66 -2.33
N SER A 458 14.30 12.06 -3.48
CA SER A 458 13.34 11.20 -4.18
C SER A 458 13.09 9.91 -3.41
N MET A 459 14.14 9.26 -2.90
CA MET A 459 14.03 8.03 -2.10
C MET A 459 13.37 8.24 -0.73
N THR A 460 13.48 9.43 -0.15
CA THR A 460 12.87 9.78 1.15
C THR A 460 11.43 10.29 1.05
N SER A 461 10.92 10.50 -0.17
CA SER A 461 9.53 10.89 -0.38
C SER A 461 8.56 9.81 0.10
N PHE A 462 7.59 10.20 0.93
CA PHE A 462 6.57 9.32 1.49
C PHE A 462 5.79 8.54 0.41
N PHE A 463 5.44 9.21 -0.69
CA PHE A 463 4.74 8.58 -1.81
C PHE A 463 5.60 7.53 -2.50
N ILE A 464 6.88 7.84 -2.77
CA ILE A 464 7.78 6.91 -3.45
C ILE A 464 8.06 5.70 -2.57
N GLN A 465 8.28 5.89 -1.27
CA GLN A 465 8.43 4.79 -0.32
C GLN A 465 7.19 3.91 -0.26
N HIS A 466 6.00 4.51 -0.14
CA HIS A 466 4.74 3.77 -0.17
C HIS A 466 4.59 2.92 -1.42
N PHE A 467 4.81 3.50 -2.60
CA PHE A 467 4.68 2.75 -3.86
C PHE A 467 5.73 1.64 -3.96
N THR A 468 6.98 1.93 -3.60
CA THR A 468 8.11 1.01 -3.73
C THR A 468 8.01 -0.19 -2.79
N TYR A 469 7.48 0.02 -1.57
CA TYR A 469 7.39 -1.03 -0.55
C TYR A 469 6.17 -1.92 -0.71
N ASN A 470 5.07 -1.37 -1.23
CA ASN A 470 3.83 -2.12 -1.36
C ASN A 470 3.67 -2.75 -2.74
N PHE A 471 4.31 -2.20 -3.78
CA PHE A 471 4.16 -2.68 -5.14
C PHE A 471 5.50 -3.08 -5.77
N LEU A 472 5.81 -4.39 -5.74
CA LEU A 472 7.03 -4.92 -6.35
C LEU A 472 7.04 -4.76 -7.88
N GLY A 473 5.86 -4.70 -8.50
CA GLY A 473 5.69 -4.40 -9.93
C GLY A 473 6.31 -3.07 -10.35
N LEU A 474 6.49 -2.12 -9.42
CA LEU A 474 7.16 -0.84 -9.69
C LEU A 474 8.61 -1.04 -10.17
N GLN A 475 9.31 -2.08 -9.72
CA GLN A 475 10.70 -2.34 -10.14
C GLN A 475 10.82 -2.57 -11.65
N PHE A 476 9.85 -3.28 -12.25
CA PHE A 476 9.78 -3.49 -13.69
C PHE A 476 9.47 -2.19 -14.46
N VAL A 477 8.62 -1.34 -13.89
CA VAL A 477 8.32 -0.01 -14.45
C VAL A 477 9.57 0.88 -14.43
N LEU A 478 10.30 0.92 -13.31
CA LEU A 478 11.55 1.67 -13.19
C LEU A 478 12.62 1.16 -14.15
N LEU A 479 12.77 -0.17 -14.26
CA LEU A 479 13.70 -0.79 -15.20
C LEU A 479 13.36 -0.41 -16.64
N SER A 480 12.10 -0.48 -17.04
CA SER A 480 11.64 -0.07 -18.37
C SER A 480 11.98 1.40 -18.64
N LEU A 481 11.75 2.28 -17.66
CA LEU A 481 12.05 3.71 -17.78
C LEU A 481 13.56 3.98 -17.91
N VAL A 482 14.42 3.26 -17.18
CA VAL A 482 15.87 3.32 -17.36
C VAL A 482 16.28 2.89 -18.77
N LEU A 483 15.69 1.81 -19.29
CA LEU A 483 15.98 1.33 -20.66
C LEU A 483 15.60 2.38 -21.71
N ILE A 484 14.40 2.98 -21.60
CA ILE A 484 13.95 4.05 -22.51
C ILE A 484 14.93 5.23 -22.48
N MET A 485 15.33 5.67 -21.28
CA MET A 485 16.30 6.76 -21.14
C MET A 485 17.68 6.38 -21.68
N GLY A 486 18.10 5.11 -21.54
CA GLY A 486 19.37 4.61 -22.06
C GLY A 486 19.48 4.66 -23.59
N ASN A 487 18.36 4.62 -24.31
CA ASN A 487 18.31 4.76 -25.77
C ASN A 487 18.02 6.20 -26.23
N TYR A 488 18.09 7.19 -25.33
CA TYR A 488 17.92 8.59 -25.68
C TYR A 488 19.12 9.10 -26.49
N THR A 489 18.86 9.50 -27.73
CA THR A 489 19.87 10.02 -28.68
C THR A 489 19.76 11.53 -28.90
N GLY A 490 18.83 12.20 -28.22
CA GLY A 490 18.63 13.64 -28.34
C GLY A 490 19.71 14.45 -27.62
N PHE A 491 19.73 15.76 -27.87
CA PHE A 491 20.63 16.68 -27.17
C PHE A 491 20.29 16.77 -25.68
N ARG A 492 21.33 16.91 -24.85
CA ARG A 492 21.17 17.15 -23.42
C ARG A 492 20.63 18.56 -23.18
N LEU A 493 19.86 18.78 -22.11
CA LEU A 493 19.38 20.12 -21.76
C LEU A 493 20.52 21.13 -21.56
N SER A 494 21.63 20.69 -20.98
CA SER A 494 22.84 21.51 -20.84
C SER A 494 23.49 21.86 -22.18
N GLU A 495 23.39 20.97 -23.17
CA GLU A 495 23.91 21.18 -24.53
C GLU A 495 23.00 22.11 -25.33
N LEU A 496 21.69 22.01 -25.19
CA LEU A 496 20.72 22.96 -25.79
C LEU A 496 21.04 24.41 -25.39
N LYS A 497 21.41 24.66 -24.13
CA LYS A 497 21.82 25.98 -23.68
C LYS A 497 23.13 26.45 -24.34
N ARG A 498 24.09 25.53 -24.53
CA ARG A 498 25.39 25.81 -25.17
C ARG A 498 25.27 26.01 -26.68
N PHE A 499 24.39 25.27 -27.35
CA PHE A 499 24.19 25.35 -28.80
C PHE A 499 23.15 26.38 -29.22
N LYS A 500 22.45 27.04 -28.28
CA LYS A 500 21.53 28.14 -28.58
C LYS A 500 22.15 29.26 -29.46
N PRO A 501 23.40 29.72 -29.24
CA PRO A 501 24.03 30.71 -30.10
C PRO A 501 24.32 30.16 -31.50
N LEU A 502 24.73 28.88 -31.58
CA LEU A 502 25.01 28.21 -32.84
C LEU A 502 23.74 27.97 -33.66
N ALA A 503 22.64 27.58 -33.00
CA ALA A 503 21.32 27.46 -33.61
C ALA A 503 20.80 28.81 -34.11
N LYS A 504 21.02 29.88 -33.33
CA LYS A 504 20.71 31.25 -33.75
C LYS A 504 21.57 31.69 -34.93
N GLN A 505 22.83 31.28 -34.97
CA GLN A 505 23.75 31.54 -36.07
C GLN A 505 23.34 30.75 -37.33
N ILE A 506 23.02 29.46 -37.20
CA ILE A 506 22.50 28.63 -38.31
C ILE A 506 21.17 29.21 -38.83
N SER A 507 20.27 29.69 -37.98
CA SER A 507 19.07 30.39 -38.44
C SER A 507 19.35 31.74 -39.12
N LEU A 508 20.48 32.38 -38.78
CA LEU A 508 20.95 33.62 -39.41
C LEU A 508 21.64 33.37 -40.76
N TYR A 509 22.36 32.25 -40.89
CA TYR A 509 23.14 31.87 -42.08
C TYR A 509 22.45 30.83 -42.99
N GLN A 510 21.28 30.29 -42.60
CA GLN A 510 20.37 29.62 -43.54
C GLN A 510 19.81 30.60 -44.59
N ASN A 511 19.90 31.90 -44.32
CA ASN A 511 19.77 32.95 -45.32
C ASN A 511 21.14 33.21 -45.95
N GLY A 512 21.60 32.27 -46.78
CA GLY A 512 22.62 32.57 -47.77
C GLY A 512 22.09 33.69 -48.67
N ASP A 513 22.49 34.93 -48.36
CA ASP A 513 22.44 36.13 -49.17
C ASP A 513 21.11 36.63 -49.79
N GLN A 514 19.94 36.08 -49.45
CA GLN A 514 18.67 36.67 -49.93
C GLN A 514 17.61 36.73 -48.83
N ASN A 515 17.07 37.94 -48.63
CA ASN A 515 16.08 38.34 -47.61
C ASN A 515 14.71 37.64 -47.72
N VAL A 516 14.56 36.59 -48.54
CA VAL A 516 13.27 35.94 -48.81
C VAL A 516 13.42 34.42 -48.66
N HIS A 517 12.50 33.81 -47.92
CA HIS A 517 12.46 32.35 -47.72
C HIS A 517 12.40 31.64 -49.09
N GLU A 518 13.30 30.68 -49.33
CA GLU A 518 13.45 29.96 -50.61
C GLU A 518 12.14 29.32 -51.11
N SER A 519 11.30 28.85 -50.18
CA SER A 519 9.97 28.31 -50.48
C SER A 519 8.98 29.35 -51.05
N THR A 520 9.19 30.64 -50.76
CA THR A 520 8.38 31.75 -51.26
C THR A 520 8.84 32.13 -52.67
N ARG A 521 10.16 32.23 -52.87
CA ARG A 521 10.78 32.47 -54.17
C ARG A 521 10.40 31.39 -55.19
N LEU A 522 10.52 30.11 -54.81
CA LEU A 522 10.14 28.99 -55.70
C LEU A 522 8.64 28.98 -56.04
N LYS A 523 7.78 29.49 -55.16
CA LYS A 523 6.34 29.64 -55.45
C LYS A 523 6.05 30.79 -56.41
N GLU A 524 6.74 31.91 -56.27
CA GLU A 524 6.64 33.04 -57.21
C GLU A 524 7.19 32.66 -58.59
N GLU A 525 8.37 32.04 -58.64
CA GLU A 525 8.96 31.49 -59.87
C GLU A 525 8.05 30.46 -60.56
N LEU A 526 7.39 29.58 -59.79
CA LEU A 526 6.41 28.62 -60.33
C LEU A 526 5.15 29.32 -60.88
N ASN A 527 4.71 30.40 -60.23
CA ASN A 527 3.56 31.18 -60.69
C ASN A 527 3.88 31.99 -61.95
N GLU A 528 5.09 32.55 -62.06
CA GLU A 528 5.59 33.22 -63.27
C GLU A 528 5.78 32.24 -64.44
N LEU A 529 6.21 31.00 -64.16
CA LEU A 529 6.26 29.93 -65.16
C LEU A 529 4.88 29.51 -65.67
N LYS A 530 3.86 29.56 -64.81
CA LYS A 530 2.48 29.19 -65.17
C LYS A 530 1.77 30.28 -65.97
N SER A 531 2.13 31.56 -65.78
CA SER A 531 1.48 32.68 -66.45
C SER A 531 1.98 32.88 -67.88
N ASP A 532 3.28 32.74 -68.16
CA ASP A 532 3.85 32.83 -69.51
C ASP A 532 5.06 31.87 -69.71
N PRO A 533 4.80 30.56 -69.94
CA PRO A 533 5.85 29.54 -69.88
C PRO A 533 6.99 29.74 -70.88
N HIS A 534 6.71 30.26 -72.07
CA HIS A 534 7.71 30.39 -73.14
C HIS A 534 8.65 31.58 -72.92
N ASN A 535 8.12 32.69 -72.42
CA ASN A 535 8.90 33.91 -72.24
C ASN A 535 9.74 33.85 -70.96
N THR A 536 9.17 33.32 -69.87
CA THR A 536 9.85 33.12 -68.59
C THR A 536 11.01 32.12 -68.73
N TYR A 537 10.79 31.01 -69.45
CA TYR A 537 11.87 30.04 -69.74
C TYR A 537 13.01 30.66 -70.55
N ARG A 538 12.69 31.49 -71.55
CA ARG A 538 13.70 32.14 -72.38
C ARG A 538 14.51 33.18 -71.60
N LYS A 539 13.85 33.93 -70.72
CA LYS A 539 14.50 34.89 -69.82
C LYS A 539 15.48 34.21 -68.88
N TRP A 540 15.04 33.14 -68.18
CA TRP A 540 15.90 32.39 -67.27
C TRP A 540 17.05 31.69 -67.99
N LYS A 541 16.81 31.20 -69.22
CA LYS A 541 17.87 30.62 -70.05
C LYS A 541 18.94 31.65 -70.41
N ASN A 542 18.54 32.87 -70.73
CA ASN A 542 19.47 33.96 -71.03
C ASN A 542 20.22 34.41 -69.77
N GLU A 543 19.54 34.58 -68.64
CA GLU A 543 20.18 34.93 -67.36
C GLU A 543 21.18 33.86 -66.90
N ALA A 544 20.85 32.58 -67.09
CA ALA A 544 21.76 31.48 -66.81
C ALA A 544 22.98 31.48 -67.76
N GLN A 545 22.77 31.80 -69.04
CA GLN A 545 23.86 31.92 -70.01
C GLN A 545 24.78 33.09 -69.67
N ASP A 546 24.22 34.25 -69.31
CA ASP A 546 24.97 35.44 -68.90
C ASP A 546 25.81 35.17 -67.63
N GLN A 547 25.28 34.40 -66.67
CA GLN A 547 26.02 33.99 -65.47
C GLN A 547 27.17 33.03 -65.80
N ILE A 548 26.95 32.08 -66.71
CA ILE A 548 28.01 31.17 -67.18
C ILE A 548 29.09 31.95 -67.93
N ASP A 549 28.71 32.92 -68.74
CA ASP A 549 29.64 33.75 -69.50
C ASP A 549 30.44 34.68 -68.56
N GLN A 550 29.83 35.22 -67.50
CA GLN A 550 30.52 35.95 -66.43
C GLN A 550 31.47 35.06 -65.61
N GLU A 551 31.06 33.83 -65.26
CA GLU A 551 31.94 32.89 -64.58
C GLU A 551 33.14 32.49 -65.44
N ASN A 552 32.94 32.31 -66.74
CA ASN A 552 34.01 31.99 -67.68
C ASN A 552 34.97 33.17 -67.88
N GLN A 553 34.46 34.41 -67.99
CA GLN A 553 35.30 35.62 -67.99
C GLN A 553 36.12 35.76 -66.70
N SER A 554 35.53 35.49 -65.53
CA SER A 554 36.23 35.53 -64.24
C SER A 554 37.31 34.44 -64.09
N LYS A 555 37.15 33.30 -64.80
CA LYS A 555 38.12 32.20 -64.81
C LYS A 555 39.25 32.46 -65.79
N ASP A 556 38.99 33.12 -66.91
CA ASP A 556 40.03 33.53 -67.87
C ASP A 556 40.89 34.68 -67.31
N GLU A 557 40.30 35.67 -66.61
CA GLU A 557 41.06 36.70 -65.88
C GLU A 557 41.97 36.12 -64.78
N LYS A 558 41.59 34.99 -64.19
CA LYS A 558 42.40 34.26 -63.19
C LYS A 558 43.49 33.38 -63.81
N LYS A 559 43.41 33.05 -65.10
CA LYS A 559 44.45 32.29 -65.81
C LYS A 559 45.58 33.19 -66.33
N ASP A 560 45.30 34.44 -66.67
CA ASP A 560 46.33 35.41 -67.10
C ASP A 560 47.15 36.01 -65.94
N GLN A 561 46.80 35.71 -64.69
CA GLN A 561 47.53 36.13 -63.47
C GLN A 561 48.35 35.02 -62.79
N GLN A 562 48.62 33.90 -63.49
CA GLN A 562 49.43 32.79 -62.97
C GLN A 562 50.74 32.57 -63.71
#